data_AF-A0A9W7FK80-F1
#
_entry.id   AF-A0A9W7FK80-F1
#
_cell.length_a   1.000
_cell.length_b   1.000
_cell.length_c   1.000
_cell.angle_alpha   90.00
_cell.angle_beta   90.00
_cell.angle_gamma   90.00
#
_symmetry.space_group_name_H-M   'P 1'
#
loop_
_entity.id
_entity.type
_entity.pdbx_description
1 polymer ?
#
loop_
_entity_poly.entity_id
_entity_poly.type
_entity_poly.pdbx_seq_one_letter_code
_entity_poly.pdbx_strand_id
1 'polypeptide(L)'
;MTLLTISSAYINTPKTPLETNAQTNAHASIEYYTKILKVKPEQLNDRQLEQLESNAKTVYIGRKAIKRGKHHQAEKIYMNLIERNLERGYEELDVPSFATTSLLLALHQQRQGAKKRARATFNLFFRIASDFYSDESVVHSNPTTCALDFYSDVSAVHSNPTTVEEHESCICGCGEGCTARVLQAFALFESKNHLMPKSEFLIKKAIEFDPSVKSLLKWKVFHERKKKPAESLTISPTVSTAPPCWITKLRKPELRAELDDRFVKYEKKDSKSVLIELLRMHLHAGET
;
A
#
# COMPACT_ATOMS: atom_id res chain seq x y z
N MET A 1 57.70 37.43 -1.58
CA MET A 1 56.32 36.96 -1.80
C MET A 1 56.39 35.46 -2.09
N THR A 2 56.16 34.63 -1.07
CA THR A 2 56.28 33.17 -1.17
C THR A 2 54.87 32.61 -1.17
N LEU A 3 54.43 32.07 -2.31
CA LEU A 3 53.13 31.43 -2.47
C LEU A 3 53.14 30.08 -1.74
N LEU A 4 52.34 29.98 -0.68
CA LEU A 4 52.06 28.71 0.00
C LEU A 4 51.02 27.93 -0.83
N THR A 5 51.50 26.94 -1.60
CA THR A 5 50.68 25.87 -2.15
C THR A 5 50.22 24.95 -1.01
N ILE A 6 48.98 25.11 -0.57
CA ILE A 6 48.31 24.13 0.30
C ILE A 6 47.94 22.93 -0.59
N SER A 7 48.82 21.94 -0.60
CA SER A 7 48.55 20.62 -1.18
C SER A 7 47.45 19.95 -0.35
N SER A 8 46.27 19.80 -0.93
CA SER A 8 45.15 19.05 -0.35
C SER A 8 45.51 17.56 -0.39
N ALA A 9 46.26 17.12 0.62
CA ALA A 9 46.46 15.70 0.88
C ALA A 9 45.12 15.11 1.32
N TYR A 10 44.42 14.47 0.37
CA TYR A 10 43.22 13.69 0.61
C TYR A 10 43.61 12.50 1.50
N ILE A 11 43.45 12.65 2.82
CA ILE A 11 43.71 11.59 3.78
C ILE A 11 42.67 10.50 3.56
N ASN A 12 43.05 9.43 2.84
CA ASN A 12 42.32 8.17 2.81
C ASN A 12 42.38 7.55 4.22
N THR A 13 41.48 7.96 5.09
CA THR A 13 41.30 7.30 6.39
C THR A 13 40.76 5.89 6.14
N PRO A 14 41.39 4.84 6.70
CA PRO A 14 40.90 3.48 6.56
C PRO A 14 39.53 3.37 7.23
N LYS A 15 38.50 3.10 6.43
CA LYS A 15 37.12 2.91 6.91
C LYS A 15 37.12 1.82 7.98
N THR A 16 36.45 2.09 9.10
CA THR A 16 36.36 1.13 10.20
C THR A 16 35.57 -0.12 9.75
N PRO A 17 35.83 -1.31 10.31
CA PRO A 17 35.10 -2.55 9.96
C PRO A 17 33.57 -2.48 10.14
N LEU A 18 33.07 -1.50 10.90
CA LEU A 18 31.64 -1.23 11.03
C LEU A 18 31.06 -0.47 9.83
N GLU A 19 31.83 0.44 9.23
CA GLU A 19 31.40 1.25 8.07
C GLU A 19 31.36 0.42 6.79
N THR A 20 32.33 -0.49 6.61
CA THR A 20 32.32 -1.43 5.48
C THR A 20 31.10 -2.35 5.51
N ASN A 21 30.67 -2.76 6.71
CA ASN A 21 29.42 -3.51 6.91
C ASN A 21 28.17 -2.67 6.66
N ALA A 22 28.15 -1.39 7.02
CA ALA A 22 26.99 -0.52 6.76
C ALA A 22 26.79 -0.28 5.25
N GLN A 23 27.90 -0.07 4.52
CA GLN A 23 27.87 0.22 3.09
C GLN A 23 27.51 -1.02 2.24
N THR A 24 28.04 -2.19 2.58
CA THR A 24 27.63 -3.46 1.95
C THR A 24 26.16 -3.79 2.20
N ASN A 25 25.66 -3.54 3.42
CA ASN A 25 24.24 -3.73 3.74
C ASN A 25 23.33 -2.75 2.99
N ALA A 26 23.77 -1.51 2.78
CA ALA A 26 23.02 -0.53 1.99
C ALA A 26 22.93 -0.97 0.52
N HIS A 27 24.04 -1.45 -0.05
CA HIS A 27 24.07 -1.97 -1.42
C HIS A 27 23.16 -3.20 -1.60
N ALA A 28 23.23 -4.18 -0.68
CA ALA A 28 22.33 -5.33 -0.69
C ALA A 28 20.85 -4.94 -0.54
N SER A 29 20.58 -3.83 0.14
CA SER A 29 19.22 -3.31 0.29
C SER A 29 18.71 -2.64 -0.98
N ILE A 30 19.58 -1.91 -1.69
CA ILE A 30 19.28 -1.37 -3.02
C ILE A 30 18.99 -2.53 -3.98
N GLU A 31 19.87 -3.53 -4.04
CA GLU A 31 19.69 -4.72 -4.88
C GLU A 31 18.37 -5.44 -4.58
N TYR A 32 18.04 -5.63 -3.30
CA TYR A 32 16.76 -6.20 -2.88
C TYR A 32 15.57 -5.34 -3.33
N TYR A 33 15.68 -4.02 -3.20
CA TYR A 33 14.66 -3.07 -3.63
C TYR A 33 14.45 -3.11 -5.14
N THR A 34 15.51 -2.96 -5.92
CA THR A 34 15.51 -3.07 -7.37
C THR A 34 14.88 -4.39 -7.82
N LYS A 35 15.21 -5.50 -7.15
CA LYS A 35 14.62 -6.81 -7.42
C LYS A 35 13.12 -6.88 -7.12
N ILE A 36 12.66 -6.27 -6.02
CA ILE A 36 11.22 -6.21 -5.69
C ILE A 36 10.47 -5.40 -6.74
N LEU A 37 11.00 -4.22 -7.07
CA LEU A 37 10.34 -3.28 -7.97
C LEU A 37 10.44 -3.74 -9.43
N LYS A 38 11.30 -4.71 -9.74
CA LYS A 38 11.59 -5.20 -11.10
C LYS A 38 12.02 -4.07 -12.05
N VAL A 39 12.58 -2.98 -11.51
CA VAL A 39 13.07 -1.85 -12.29
C VAL A 39 14.51 -2.13 -12.68
N LYS A 40 14.84 -1.96 -13.97
CA LYS A 40 16.22 -2.03 -14.45
C LYS A 40 16.88 -0.66 -14.23
N PRO A 41 18.00 -0.56 -13.49
CA PRO A 41 18.65 0.73 -13.22
C PRO A 41 19.00 1.51 -14.49
N GLU A 42 19.27 0.82 -15.59
CA GLU A 42 19.60 1.40 -16.90
C GLU A 42 18.44 2.16 -17.55
N GLN A 43 17.21 1.97 -17.05
CA GLN A 43 16.02 2.67 -17.53
C GLN A 43 15.71 3.95 -16.74
N LEU A 44 16.45 4.23 -15.68
CA LEU A 44 16.23 5.38 -14.81
C LEU A 44 17.19 6.51 -15.14
N ASN A 45 16.72 7.75 -15.07
CA ASN A 45 17.62 8.90 -15.07
C ASN A 45 18.35 9.03 -13.72
N ASP A 46 19.44 9.80 -13.69
CA ASP A 46 20.27 9.95 -12.48
C ASP A 46 19.47 10.39 -11.25
N ARG A 47 18.50 11.29 -11.44
CA ARG A 47 17.61 11.78 -10.38
C ARG A 47 16.72 10.66 -9.84
N GLN A 48 16.13 9.82 -10.70
CA GLN A 48 15.31 8.66 -10.34
C GLN A 48 16.12 7.55 -9.70
N LEU A 49 17.38 7.39 -10.08
CA LEU A 49 18.28 6.42 -9.47
C LEU A 49 18.68 6.86 -8.05
N GLU A 50 19.11 8.11 -7.86
CA GLU A 50 19.46 8.66 -6.54
C GLU A 50 18.28 8.58 -5.57
N GLN A 51 17.11 8.95 -6.07
CA GLN A 51 15.80 8.79 -5.46
C GLN A 51 15.55 7.35 -4.98
N LEU A 52 15.69 6.38 -5.88
CA LEU A 52 15.45 4.97 -5.60
C LEU A 52 16.42 4.49 -4.51
N GLU A 53 17.69 4.87 -4.60
CA GLU A 53 18.69 4.55 -3.59
C GLU A 53 18.34 5.15 -2.22
N SER A 54 17.93 6.42 -2.18
CA SER A 54 17.56 7.12 -0.95
C SER A 54 16.35 6.45 -0.27
N ASN A 55 15.35 6.06 -1.07
CA ASN A 55 14.17 5.34 -0.60
C ASN A 55 14.55 3.94 -0.07
N ALA A 56 15.38 3.18 -0.81
CA ALA A 56 15.86 1.86 -0.40
C ALA A 56 16.68 1.91 0.90
N LYS A 57 17.58 2.88 1.04
CA LYS A 57 18.36 3.14 2.26
C LYS A 57 17.43 3.45 3.43
N THR A 58 16.42 4.33 3.23
CA THR A 58 15.44 4.68 4.26
C THR A 58 14.69 3.43 4.75
N VAL A 59 14.20 2.59 3.85
CA VAL A 59 13.46 1.39 4.25
C VAL A 59 14.36 0.40 4.97
N TYR A 60 15.61 0.21 4.52
CA TYR A 60 16.55 -0.63 5.23
C TYR A 60 16.72 -0.19 6.69
N ILE A 61 16.85 1.12 6.93
CA ILE A 61 16.93 1.68 8.28
C ILE A 61 15.65 1.37 9.07
N GLY A 62 14.47 1.52 8.46
CA GLY A 62 13.19 1.14 9.06
C GLY A 62 13.14 -0.34 9.48
N ARG A 63 13.54 -1.26 8.59
CA ARG A 63 13.63 -2.70 8.90
C ARG A 63 14.63 -3.00 10.01
N LYS A 64 15.78 -2.33 10.01
CA LYS A 64 16.80 -2.46 11.08
C LYS A 64 16.28 -1.96 12.42
N ALA A 65 15.48 -0.89 12.43
CA ALA A 65 14.80 -0.41 13.62
C ALA A 65 13.80 -1.46 14.17
N ILE A 66 13.01 -2.12 13.30
CA ILE A 66 12.13 -3.24 13.72
C ILE A 66 12.93 -4.37 14.36
N LYS A 67 14.03 -4.81 13.73
CA LYS A 67 14.88 -5.89 14.26
C LYS A 67 15.49 -5.56 15.63
N ARG A 68 15.65 -4.27 15.93
CA ARG A 68 16.16 -3.75 17.21
C ARG A 68 15.05 -3.47 18.23
N GLY A 69 13.79 -3.82 17.96
CA GLY A 69 12.65 -3.53 18.83
C GLY A 69 12.22 -2.06 18.84
N LYS A 70 12.81 -1.19 18.01
CA LYS A 70 12.49 0.24 17.95
C LYS A 70 11.28 0.48 17.05
N HIS A 71 10.12 -0.03 17.44
CA HIS A 71 8.90 -0.06 16.63
C HIS A 71 8.36 1.32 16.29
N HIS A 72 8.35 2.24 17.26
CA HIS A 72 7.91 3.62 17.03
C HIS A 72 8.82 4.36 16.04
N GLN A 73 10.14 4.16 16.13
CA GLN A 73 11.10 4.74 15.19
C GLN A 73 10.90 4.18 13.77
N ALA A 74 10.68 2.87 13.64
CA ALA A 74 10.40 2.25 12.34
C ALA A 74 9.14 2.80 11.69
N GLU A 75 8.08 2.97 12.47
CA GLU A 75 6.83 3.57 12.01
C GLU A 75 7.03 5.01 11.53
N LYS A 76 7.72 5.85 12.32
CA LYS A 76 8.05 7.22 11.93
C LYS A 76 8.86 7.27 10.63
N ILE A 77 9.78 6.34 10.42
CA ILE A 77 10.56 6.24 9.17
C ILE A 77 9.66 5.96 7.97
N TYR A 78 8.75 4.99 8.05
CA TYR A 78 7.85 4.68 6.94
C TYR A 78 6.84 5.78 6.68
N MET A 79 6.33 6.41 7.74
CA MET A 79 5.44 7.55 7.67
C MET A 79 6.08 8.73 6.92
N ASN A 80 7.28 9.15 7.33
CA ASN A 80 8.00 10.22 6.67
C ASN A 80 8.34 9.88 5.21
N LEU A 81 8.55 8.60 4.89
CA LEU A 81 8.77 8.18 3.51
C LEU A 81 7.49 8.22 2.67
N ILE A 82 6.34 7.85 3.24
CA ILE A 82 5.03 8.02 2.60
C ILE A 82 4.75 9.51 2.35
N GLU A 83 4.92 10.37 3.36
CA GLU A 83 4.74 11.82 3.23
C GLU A 83 5.61 12.39 2.11
N ARG A 84 6.91 12.05 2.07
CA ARG A 84 7.82 12.48 1.00
C ARG A 84 7.42 12.02 -0.41
N ASN A 85 6.83 10.83 -0.54
CA ASN A 85 6.31 10.38 -1.83
C ASN A 85 5.08 11.20 -2.26
N LEU A 86 4.20 11.55 -1.32
CA LEU A 86 2.97 12.31 -1.59
C LEU A 86 3.23 13.81 -1.82
N GLU A 87 4.24 14.39 -1.17
CA GLU A 87 4.60 15.82 -1.28
C GLU A 87 4.96 16.24 -2.71
N ARG A 88 5.41 15.31 -3.55
CA ARG A 88 5.76 15.58 -4.96
C ARG A 88 4.55 15.74 -5.87
N GLY A 89 3.38 15.36 -5.38
CA GLY A 89 2.16 15.30 -6.16
C GLY A 89 1.96 14.00 -6.90
N TYR A 90 0.75 13.88 -7.46
CA TYR A 90 0.31 12.66 -8.13
C TYR A 90 1.10 12.41 -9.40
N GLU A 91 1.38 13.45 -10.21
CA GLU A 91 2.13 13.33 -11.47
C GLU A 91 3.55 12.76 -11.32
N GLU A 92 4.21 13.02 -10.18
CA GLU A 92 5.56 12.52 -9.89
C GLU A 92 5.57 11.38 -8.86
N LEU A 93 4.41 10.77 -8.60
CA LEU A 93 4.30 9.73 -7.58
C LEU A 93 5.04 8.46 -8.02
N ASP A 94 6.10 8.11 -7.30
CA ASP A 94 6.77 6.81 -7.42
C ASP A 94 5.87 5.72 -6.81
N VAL A 95 4.91 5.23 -7.60
CA VAL A 95 3.92 4.23 -7.21
C VAL A 95 4.59 2.98 -6.60
N PRO A 96 5.66 2.41 -7.18
CA PRO A 96 6.36 1.27 -6.57
C PRO A 96 6.92 1.56 -5.16
N SER A 97 7.56 2.72 -4.97
CA SER A 97 8.06 3.14 -3.64
C SER A 97 6.93 3.37 -2.65
N PHE A 98 5.87 4.06 -3.07
CA PHE A 98 4.69 4.34 -2.26
C PHE A 98 3.96 3.05 -1.83
N ALA A 99 3.74 2.12 -2.77
CA ALA A 99 3.14 0.82 -2.52
C ALA A 99 3.97 -0.01 -1.54
N THR A 100 5.28 -0.08 -1.77
CA THR A 100 6.19 -0.86 -0.92
C THR A 100 6.23 -0.31 0.51
N THR A 101 6.33 1.01 0.65
CA THR A 101 6.40 1.66 1.97
C THR A 101 5.08 1.53 2.73
N SER A 102 3.95 1.74 2.05
CA SER A 102 2.60 1.56 2.63
C SER A 102 2.38 0.12 3.10
N LEU A 103 2.78 -0.86 2.28
CA LEU A 103 2.70 -2.26 2.64
C LEU A 103 3.54 -2.58 3.88
N LEU A 104 4.78 -2.09 3.95
CA LEU A 104 5.66 -2.33 5.09
C LEU A 104 5.13 -1.70 6.38
N LEU A 105 4.56 -0.49 6.30
CA LEU A 105 3.91 0.16 7.42
C LEU A 105 2.70 -0.65 7.91
N ALA A 106 1.81 -1.07 7.00
CA ALA A 106 0.62 -1.84 7.35
C ALA A 106 0.98 -3.19 7.98
N LEU A 107 1.98 -3.90 7.43
CA LEU A 107 2.47 -5.17 7.98
C LEU A 107 3.14 -4.98 9.35
N HIS A 108 3.90 -3.90 9.54
CA HIS A 108 4.49 -3.55 10.82
C HIS A 108 3.41 -3.31 11.88
N GLN A 109 2.42 -2.48 11.57
CA GLN A 109 1.27 -2.21 12.46
C GLN A 109 0.46 -3.47 12.78
N GLN A 110 0.24 -4.34 11.78
CA GLN A 110 -0.39 -5.64 11.99
C GLN A 110 0.38 -6.49 13.00
N ARG A 111 1.72 -6.54 12.92
CA ARG A 111 2.57 -7.29 13.86
C ARG A 111 2.53 -6.73 15.27
N GLN A 112 2.30 -5.42 15.42
CA GLN A 112 2.08 -4.77 16.72
C GLN A 112 0.66 -4.97 17.27
N GLY A 113 -0.22 -5.71 16.57
CA GLY A 113 -1.61 -5.88 16.96
C GLY A 113 -2.51 -4.67 16.66
N ALA A 114 -1.96 -3.61 16.06
CA ALA A 114 -2.68 -2.38 15.71
C ALA A 114 -3.52 -2.54 14.41
N LYS A 115 -4.48 -3.47 14.43
CA LYS A 115 -5.29 -3.87 13.27
C LYS A 115 -6.03 -2.71 12.61
N LYS A 116 -6.58 -1.77 13.40
CA LYS A 116 -7.30 -0.60 12.87
C LYS A 116 -6.36 0.31 12.05
N ARG A 117 -5.15 0.56 12.57
CA ARG A 117 -4.12 1.37 11.90
C ARG A 117 -3.65 0.69 10.61
N ALA A 118 -3.36 -0.62 10.67
CA ALA A 118 -2.98 -1.39 9.49
C ALA A 118 -4.04 -1.30 8.37
N ARG A 119 -5.33 -1.44 8.73
CA ARG A 119 -6.44 -1.28 7.78
C ARG A 119 -6.52 0.15 7.22
N ALA A 120 -6.32 1.17 8.05
CA ALA A 120 -6.30 2.56 7.61
C ALA A 120 -5.17 2.81 6.61
N THR A 121 -3.97 2.27 6.84
CA THR A 121 -2.85 2.38 5.89
C THR A 121 -3.14 1.68 4.56
N PHE A 122 -3.75 0.49 4.57
CA PHE A 122 -4.20 -0.15 3.31
C PHE A 122 -5.22 0.70 2.57
N ASN A 123 -6.26 1.16 3.26
CA ASN A 123 -7.29 1.99 2.65
C ASN A 123 -6.70 3.29 2.08
N LEU A 124 -5.81 3.96 2.80
CA LEU A 124 -5.13 5.15 2.30
C LEU A 124 -4.43 4.87 0.97
N PHE A 125 -3.63 3.80 0.89
CA PHE A 125 -2.93 3.45 -0.34
C PHE A 125 -3.90 3.35 -1.52
N PHE A 126 -5.03 2.66 -1.34
CA PHE A 126 -6.02 2.49 -2.41
C PHE A 126 -6.75 3.77 -2.78
N ARG A 127 -6.99 4.68 -1.83
CA ARG A 127 -7.55 6.01 -2.16
C ARG A 127 -6.61 6.74 -3.11
N ILE A 128 -5.35 6.86 -2.71
CA ILE A 128 -4.31 7.54 -3.50
C ILE A 128 -4.12 6.88 -4.86
N ALA A 129 -4.07 5.55 -4.90
CA ALA A 129 -3.93 4.81 -6.14
C ALA A 129 -5.13 5.00 -7.06
N SER A 130 -6.36 4.98 -6.52
CA SER A 130 -7.59 5.23 -7.29
C SER A 130 -7.61 6.63 -7.89
N ASP A 131 -7.22 7.64 -7.11
CA ASP A 131 -7.15 9.03 -7.57
C ASP A 131 -6.12 9.15 -8.71
N PHE A 132 -4.94 8.52 -8.53
CA PHE A 132 -3.88 8.50 -9.54
C PHE A 132 -4.33 7.87 -10.87
N TYR A 133 -4.99 6.71 -10.85
CA TYR A 133 -5.46 6.06 -12.07
C TYR A 133 -6.67 6.76 -12.73
N SER A 134 -7.41 7.59 -11.99
CA SER A 134 -8.55 8.31 -12.55
C SER A 134 -8.10 9.46 -13.44
N ASP A 135 -6.97 10.09 -13.13
CA ASP A 135 -6.46 11.27 -13.85
C ASP A 135 -5.79 10.92 -15.20
N GLU A 136 -5.12 9.77 -15.28
CA GLU A 136 -4.49 9.30 -16.54
C GLU A 136 -5.51 8.90 -17.63
N SER A 137 -6.79 8.77 -17.29
CA SER A 137 -7.84 8.25 -18.17
C SER A 137 -8.30 9.19 -19.30
N VAL A 138 -7.76 10.41 -19.40
CA VAL A 138 -8.15 11.38 -20.42
C VAL A 138 -7.46 11.15 -21.78
N VAL A 139 -6.43 10.30 -21.88
CA VAL A 139 -5.62 10.21 -23.14
C VAL A 139 -5.60 8.84 -23.82
N HIS A 140 -5.99 7.74 -23.16
CA HIS A 140 -6.03 6.41 -23.80
C HIS A 140 -7.44 5.83 -23.74
N SER A 141 -8.07 5.67 -24.90
CA SER A 141 -9.42 5.14 -25.07
C SER A 141 -9.57 3.75 -24.44
N ASN A 142 -10.36 3.70 -23.36
CA ASN A 142 -10.79 2.58 -22.50
C ASN A 142 -9.95 2.20 -21.24
N PRO A 143 -10.02 3.00 -20.15
CA PRO A 143 -9.62 2.57 -18.79
C PRO A 143 -10.82 2.42 -17.82
N THR A 144 -12.04 2.40 -18.32
CA THR A 144 -13.26 2.51 -17.50
C THR A 144 -13.75 1.14 -17.01
N THR A 145 -13.19 0.64 -15.91
CA THR A 145 -13.97 -0.13 -14.88
C THR A 145 -13.20 -0.50 -13.60
N CYS A 146 -11.86 -0.42 -13.54
CA CYS A 146 -11.13 -1.04 -12.41
C CYS A 146 -10.92 -0.15 -11.17
N ALA A 147 -10.78 1.18 -11.32
CA ALA A 147 -10.42 2.06 -10.20
C ALA A 147 -11.62 2.64 -9.43
N LEU A 148 -12.65 3.12 -10.15
CA LEU A 148 -13.82 3.80 -9.56
C LEU A 148 -14.72 2.85 -8.72
N ASP A 149 -14.75 1.57 -9.04
CA ASP A 149 -15.54 0.56 -8.29
C ASP A 149 -14.90 0.17 -6.95
N PHE A 150 -13.66 0.59 -6.66
CA PHE A 150 -13.01 0.21 -5.40
C PHE A 150 -13.64 0.88 -4.17
N TYR A 151 -14.20 2.08 -4.32
CA TYR A 151 -14.78 2.86 -3.21
C TYR A 151 -16.32 2.85 -3.16
N SER A 152 -16.99 2.70 -4.30
CA SER A 152 -18.46 2.62 -4.38
C SER A 152 -19.01 1.25 -3.96
N ASP A 153 -18.26 0.17 -4.21
CA ASP A 153 -18.79 -1.21 -4.22
C ASP A 153 -18.53 -2.02 -2.93
N VAL A 154 -17.90 -1.42 -1.91
CA VAL A 154 -17.81 -2.04 -0.56
C VAL A 154 -19.18 -2.06 0.16
N SER A 155 -20.22 -1.44 -0.42
CA SER A 155 -21.59 -1.40 0.11
C SER A 155 -22.67 -1.95 -0.84
N ALA A 156 -22.33 -2.33 -2.07
CA ALA A 156 -23.27 -2.87 -3.04
C ALA A 156 -22.65 -4.10 -3.70
N VAL A 157 -23.39 -5.20 -3.73
CA VAL A 157 -23.02 -6.41 -4.48
C VAL A 157 -23.96 -6.45 -5.66
N HIS A 158 -23.41 -6.64 -6.87
CA HIS A 158 -23.98 -7.24 -8.11
C HIS A 158 -23.84 -6.35 -9.35
N SER A 159 -22.77 -6.57 -10.13
CA SER A 159 -22.81 -6.57 -11.61
C SER A 159 -21.73 -7.50 -12.17
N ASN A 160 -22.01 -8.21 -13.27
CA ASN A 160 -21.07 -9.11 -13.97
C ASN A 160 -20.21 -8.34 -14.99
N PRO A 161 -18.90 -8.65 -15.12
CA PRO A 161 -18.08 -8.12 -16.21
C PRO A 161 -18.07 -9.08 -17.43
N THR A 162 -18.25 -8.51 -18.61
CA THR A 162 -18.12 -9.15 -19.93
C THR A 162 -16.68 -9.15 -20.45
N THR A 163 -16.39 -10.19 -21.23
CA THR A 163 -15.18 -10.60 -21.99
C THR A 163 -14.04 -9.60 -22.22
N VAL A 164 -12.81 -10.05 -21.95
CA VAL A 164 -11.54 -9.34 -22.09
C VAL A 164 -10.82 -9.79 -23.37
N GLU A 165 -10.46 -8.85 -24.25
CA GLU A 165 -9.54 -9.07 -25.37
C GLU A 165 -8.08 -8.99 -24.89
N GLU A 166 -7.23 -9.88 -25.42
CA GLU A 166 -5.81 -10.01 -25.03
C GLU A 166 -4.96 -8.88 -25.61
N HIS A 167 -4.66 -7.87 -24.79
CA HIS A 167 -3.73 -6.79 -25.13
C HIS A 167 -2.32 -7.09 -24.57
N GLU A 168 -1.33 -7.18 -25.46
CA GLU A 168 0.07 -7.43 -25.11
C GLU A 168 0.76 -6.18 -24.52
N SER A 169 1.09 -6.28 -23.22
CA SER A 169 2.31 -5.81 -22.53
C SER A 169 2.81 -4.38 -22.79
N CYS A 170 2.26 -3.39 -22.07
CA CYS A 170 2.96 -2.14 -21.79
C CYS A 170 4.16 -2.37 -20.85
N ILE A 171 5.37 -2.22 -21.39
CA ILE A 171 6.66 -2.44 -20.70
C ILE A 171 7.04 -1.28 -19.74
N CYS A 172 6.14 -0.33 -19.47
CA CYS A 172 6.27 0.60 -18.34
C CYS A 172 5.35 0.25 -17.13
N GLY A 173 4.71 -0.93 -17.14
CA GLY A 173 3.64 -1.40 -16.24
C GLY A 173 4.03 -1.82 -14.80
N CYS A 174 4.70 -0.95 -14.04
CA CYS A 174 5.03 -1.21 -12.63
C CYS A 174 3.84 -0.99 -11.68
N GLY A 175 2.86 -0.16 -12.06
CA GLY A 175 1.74 0.26 -11.21
C GLY A 175 0.82 -0.88 -10.83
N GLU A 176 0.36 -1.65 -11.82
CA GLU A 176 -0.61 -2.73 -11.64
C GLU A 176 -0.04 -3.86 -10.76
N GLY A 177 1.19 -4.31 -11.03
CA GLY A 177 1.84 -5.36 -10.25
C GLY A 177 2.12 -4.95 -8.80
N CYS A 178 2.45 -3.69 -8.54
CA CYS A 178 2.62 -3.19 -7.17
C CYS A 178 1.27 -3.12 -6.44
N THR A 179 0.25 -2.61 -7.12
CA THR A 179 -1.12 -2.48 -6.59
C THR A 179 -1.71 -3.86 -6.26
N ALA A 180 -1.54 -4.84 -7.16
CA ALA A 180 -1.97 -6.22 -6.97
C ALA A 180 -1.33 -6.87 -5.72
N ARG A 181 -0.04 -6.61 -5.47
CA ARG A 181 0.64 -7.11 -4.26
C ARG A 181 0.10 -6.48 -2.98
N VAL A 182 -0.23 -5.19 -2.99
CA VAL A 182 -0.87 -4.55 -1.84
C VAL A 182 -2.28 -5.11 -1.62
N LEU A 183 -3.06 -5.34 -2.69
CA LEU A 183 -4.38 -5.97 -2.62
C LEU A 183 -4.30 -7.39 -2.07
N GLN A 184 -3.34 -8.18 -2.53
CA GLN A 184 -3.06 -9.52 -2.02
C GLN A 184 -2.78 -9.48 -0.51
N ALA A 185 -1.89 -8.60 -0.07
CA ALA A 185 -1.56 -8.47 1.34
C ALA A 185 -2.77 -8.04 2.17
N PHE A 186 -3.60 -7.13 1.62
CA PHE A 186 -4.81 -6.67 2.28
C PHE A 186 -5.86 -7.77 2.38
N ALA A 187 -6.03 -8.58 1.33
CA ALA A 187 -6.90 -9.75 1.35
C ALA A 187 -6.50 -10.72 2.46
N LEU A 188 -5.22 -11.09 2.53
CA LEU A 188 -4.69 -11.95 3.59
C LEU A 188 -4.89 -11.35 4.99
N PHE A 189 -4.71 -10.03 5.12
CA PHE A 189 -5.00 -9.30 6.35
C PHE A 189 -6.48 -9.44 6.76
N GLU A 190 -7.42 -9.21 5.84
CA GLU A 190 -8.85 -9.28 6.16
C GLU A 190 -9.31 -10.72 6.43
N SER A 191 -8.75 -11.70 5.73
CA SER A 191 -8.98 -13.12 6.02
C SER A 191 -8.58 -13.49 7.45
N LYS A 192 -7.38 -13.09 7.89
CA LYS A 192 -6.89 -13.31 9.26
C LYS A 192 -7.73 -12.59 10.32
N ASN A 193 -8.50 -11.59 9.93
CA ASN A 193 -9.41 -10.84 10.80
C ASN A 193 -10.88 -11.23 10.62
N HIS A 194 -11.14 -12.43 10.09
CA HIS A 194 -12.47 -13.00 9.91
C HIS A 194 -13.41 -12.22 8.97
N LEU A 195 -12.87 -11.31 8.14
CA LEU A 195 -13.62 -10.57 7.11
C LEU A 195 -13.44 -11.23 5.73
N MET A 196 -13.88 -12.49 5.64
CA MET A 196 -13.69 -13.31 4.43
C MET A 196 -14.36 -12.77 3.16
N PRO A 197 -15.61 -12.25 3.17
CA PRO A 197 -16.21 -11.68 1.96
C PRO A 197 -15.37 -10.55 1.36
N LYS A 198 -14.86 -9.66 2.22
CA LYS A 198 -13.96 -8.57 1.81
C LYS A 198 -12.63 -9.11 1.29
N SER A 199 -12.05 -10.10 1.96
CA SER A 199 -10.83 -10.78 1.52
C SER A 199 -10.98 -11.40 0.12
N GLU A 200 -12.10 -12.06 -0.16
CA GLU A 200 -12.41 -12.65 -1.46
C GLU A 200 -12.60 -11.59 -2.56
N PHE A 201 -13.24 -10.47 -2.23
CA PHE A 201 -13.34 -9.33 -3.14
C PHE A 201 -11.94 -8.77 -3.48
N LEU A 202 -11.13 -8.49 -2.45
CA LEU A 202 -9.79 -7.93 -2.63
C LEU A 202 -8.87 -8.83 -3.45
N ILE A 203 -8.90 -10.16 -3.25
CA ILE A 203 -8.05 -11.07 -4.02
C ILE A 203 -8.51 -11.21 -5.48
N LYS A 204 -9.83 -11.11 -5.77
CA LYS A 204 -10.33 -11.08 -7.15
C LYS A 204 -9.83 -9.82 -7.86
N LYS A 205 -9.96 -8.66 -7.21
CA LYS A 205 -9.38 -7.40 -7.71
C LYS A 205 -7.87 -7.52 -7.92
N ALA A 206 -7.12 -8.14 -7.00
CA ALA A 206 -5.69 -8.36 -7.18
C ALA A 206 -5.36 -9.16 -8.46
N ILE A 207 -6.21 -10.12 -8.83
CA ILE A 207 -6.04 -10.95 -10.04
C ILE A 207 -6.42 -10.18 -11.31
N GLU A 208 -7.41 -9.28 -11.22
CA GLU A 208 -7.74 -8.35 -12.31
C GLU A 208 -6.55 -7.45 -12.64
N PHE A 209 -5.83 -6.95 -11.62
CA PHE A 209 -4.61 -6.15 -11.81
C PHE A 209 -3.38 -6.97 -12.25
N ASP A 210 -3.19 -8.17 -11.72
CA ASP A 210 -2.05 -9.03 -12.08
C ASP A 210 -2.49 -10.51 -12.11
N PRO A 211 -2.73 -11.08 -13.30
CA PRO A 211 -3.15 -12.48 -13.44
C PRO A 211 -2.16 -13.50 -12.83
N SER A 212 -0.88 -13.14 -12.64
CA SER A 212 0.11 -14.04 -12.02
C SER A 212 -0.22 -14.35 -10.55
N VAL A 213 -1.02 -13.47 -9.91
CA VAL A 213 -1.53 -13.59 -8.54
C VAL A 213 -2.58 -14.71 -8.41
N LYS A 214 -3.13 -15.22 -9.53
CA LYS A 214 -4.15 -16.30 -9.54
C LYS A 214 -3.71 -17.57 -8.82
N SER A 215 -2.41 -17.86 -8.79
CA SER A 215 -1.83 -18.99 -8.05
C SER A 215 -2.18 -18.99 -6.56
N LEU A 216 -2.46 -17.83 -5.98
CA LEU A 216 -2.80 -17.67 -4.56
C LEU A 216 -4.18 -18.18 -4.18
N LEU A 217 -5.11 -18.28 -5.13
CA LEU A 217 -6.42 -18.89 -4.87
C LEU A 217 -6.30 -20.36 -4.46
N LYS A 218 -5.15 -20.99 -4.72
CA LYS A 218 -4.83 -22.35 -4.29
C LYS A 218 -4.40 -22.41 -2.82
N TRP A 219 -4.11 -21.28 -2.18
CA TRP A 219 -3.70 -21.27 -0.78
C TRP A 219 -4.85 -21.75 0.11
N LYS A 220 -4.51 -22.55 1.13
CA LYS A 220 -5.45 -23.18 2.07
C LYS A 220 -6.54 -22.20 2.55
N VAL A 221 -6.12 -20.97 2.87
CA VAL A 221 -6.96 -19.86 3.33
C VAL A 221 -8.14 -19.55 2.39
N PHE A 222 -7.94 -19.63 1.08
CA PHE A 222 -8.97 -19.36 0.07
C PHE A 222 -9.61 -20.63 -0.50
N HIS A 223 -8.90 -21.76 -0.42
CA HIS A 223 -9.31 -23.02 -1.03
C HIS A 223 -10.32 -23.82 -0.18
N GLU A 224 -10.13 -23.88 1.15
CA GLU A 224 -10.95 -24.77 2.00
C GLU A 224 -12.43 -24.38 2.06
N ARG A 225 -12.76 -23.11 1.88
CA ARG A 225 -14.16 -22.66 1.84
C ARG A 225 -14.88 -23.08 0.57
N LYS A 226 -14.20 -23.18 -0.58
CA LYS A 226 -14.82 -23.66 -1.82
C LYS A 226 -15.31 -25.12 -1.70
N LYS A 227 -14.67 -25.89 -0.81
CA LYS A 227 -15.00 -27.30 -0.56
C LYS A 227 -16.11 -27.52 0.44
N LYS A 228 -16.48 -26.51 1.24
CA LYS A 228 -17.78 -26.51 1.90
C LYS A 228 -18.76 -25.87 0.93
N PRO A 229 -19.45 -26.64 0.04
CA PRO A 229 -20.66 -26.10 -0.58
C PRO A 229 -21.47 -25.54 0.56
N ALA A 230 -21.99 -24.31 0.42
CA ALA A 230 -22.73 -23.62 1.45
C ALA A 230 -23.67 -24.62 2.11
N GLU A 231 -23.21 -25.18 3.23
CA GLU A 231 -23.91 -26.20 3.98
C GLU A 231 -25.04 -25.37 4.48
N SER A 232 -26.18 -25.50 3.79
CA SER A 232 -27.32 -24.65 3.90
C SER A 232 -27.51 -24.46 5.38
N LEU A 233 -27.26 -23.24 5.86
CA LEU A 233 -27.71 -22.85 7.17
C LEU A 233 -29.23 -23.00 7.06
N THR A 234 -29.73 -24.20 7.35
CA THR A 234 -31.08 -24.47 7.79
C THR A 234 -31.17 -23.72 9.09
N ILE A 235 -31.37 -22.41 8.96
CA ILE A 235 -31.84 -21.54 10.01
C ILE A 235 -33.20 -22.13 10.33
N SER A 236 -33.30 -22.87 11.44
CA SER A 236 -34.59 -23.28 11.98
C SER A 236 -35.50 -22.05 12.02
N PRO A 237 -36.72 -22.12 11.49
CA PRO A 237 -37.64 -21.00 11.43
C PRO A 237 -38.22 -20.76 12.83
N THR A 238 -37.42 -20.15 13.70
CA THR A 238 -37.88 -19.58 14.97
C THR A 238 -37.34 -18.17 15.07
N VAL A 239 -38.17 -17.24 14.57
CA VAL A 239 -38.35 -15.87 15.04
C VAL A 239 -37.07 -15.08 15.36
N SER A 240 -36.63 -14.24 14.41
CA SER A 240 -36.44 -12.81 14.62
C SER A 240 -36.01 -12.15 13.32
N THR A 241 -36.87 -11.29 12.78
CA THR A 241 -36.74 -10.55 11.52
C THR A 241 -35.71 -9.40 11.60
N ALA A 242 -34.74 -9.47 12.52
CA ALA A 242 -33.72 -8.45 12.69
C ALA A 242 -32.38 -8.94 12.09
N PRO A 243 -31.77 -8.19 11.15
CA PRO A 243 -30.45 -8.52 10.62
C PRO A 243 -29.38 -8.54 11.73
N PRO A 244 -28.30 -9.34 11.58
CA PRO A 244 -27.22 -9.45 12.57
C PRO A 244 -26.68 -8.08 13.01
N CYS A 245 -26.56 -7.84 14.32
CA CYS A 245 -26.30 -6.51 14.90
C CYS A 245 -24.98 -5.83 14.49
N TRP A 246 -24.06 -6.54 13.84
CA TRP A 246 -22.83 -5.97 13.28
C TRP A 246 -23.06 -5.35 11.88
N ILE A 247 -24.06 -5.81 11.13
CA ILE A 247 -24.48 -5.24 9.84
C ILE A 247 -25.19 -3.90 10.07
N THR A 248 -25.95 -3.74 11.16
CA THR A 248 -26.59 -2.47 11.54
C THR A 248 -25.61 -1.47 12.16
N LYS A 249 -24.54 -1.90 12.82
CA LYS A 249 -23.48 -1.00 13.32
C LYS A 249 -22.65 -0.34 12.22
N LEU A 250 -22.51 -0.97 11.05
CA LEU A 250 -21.88 -0.38 9.87
C LEU A 250 -22.85 0.45 9.01
N ARG A 251 -24.14 0.43 9.34
CA ARG A 251 -25.22 1.15 8.63
C ARG A 251 -25.68 2.41 9.33
N LYS A 252 -25.09 2.79 10.47
CA LYS A 252 -25.43 4.04 11.16
C LYS A 252 -25.05 5.20 10.23
N PRO A 253 -26.03 5.94 9.67
CA PRO A 253 -25.73 7.12 8.87
C PRO A 253 -24.94 8.12 9.69
N GLU A 254 -25.01 8.09 11.02
CA GLU A 254 -24.21 8.89 11.95
C GLU A 254 -22.70 8.66 11.83
N LEU A 255 -22.22 7.41 11.70
CA LEU A 255 -20.77 7.12 11.63
C LEU A 255 -20.21 7.38 10.23
N ARG A 256 -21.05 7.16 9.21
CA ARG A 256 -20.76 7.47 7.81
C ARG A 256 -20.77 8.98 7.58
N ALA A 257 -21.78 9.68 8.11
CA ALA A 257 -21.85 11.13 8.13
C ALA A 257 -20.78 11.75 9.04
N GLU A 258 -20.32 11.12 10.13
CA GLU A 258 -19.21 11.71 10.92
C GLU A 258 -17.86 11.59 10.20
N LEU A 259 -17.63 10.49 9.48
CA LEU A 259 -16.48 10.37 8.58
C LEU A 259 -16.65 11.34 7.41
N ASP A 260 -17.76 11.27 6.67
CA ASP A 260 -18.05 12.10 5.50
C ASP A 260 -18.15 13.60 5.84
N ASP A 261 -18.72 14.03 6.97
CA ASP A 261 -18.81 15.45 7.42
C ASP A 261 -17.43 15.96 7.88
N ARG A 262 -16.63 15.12 8.55
CA ARG A 262 -15.23 15.46 8.78
C ARG A 262 -14.50 15.61 7.45
N PHE A 263 -14.77 14.78 6.44
CA PHE A 263 -14.09 14.83 5.13
C PHE A 263 -14.58 15.96 4.20
N VAL A 264 -15.88 16.25 4.13
CA VAL A 264 -16.50 17.33 3.33
C VAL A 264 -15.99 18.70 3.78
N LYS A 265 -15.65 18.85 5.06
CA LYS A 265 -15.01 20.07 5.60
C LYS A 265 -13.60 20.32 5.03
N TYR A 266 -12.96 19.30 4.46
CA TYR A 266 -11.61 19.37 3.91
C TYR A 266 -11.54 19.40 2.38
N GLU A 267 -12.66 19.22 1.67
CA GLU A 267 -12.74 19.23 0.20
C GLU A 267 -12.39 20.61 -0.41
N LYS A 268 -12.35 21.67 0.41
CA LYS A 268 -11.93 23.03 0.02
C LYS A 268 -10.46 23.36 0.31
N LYS A 269 -9.68 22.43 0.88
CA LYS A 269 -8.23 22.58 1.09
C LYS A 269 -7.48 21.69 0.11
N ASP A 270 -6.27 22.10 -0.25
CA ASP A 270 -5.36 21.33 -1.10
C ASP A 270 -5.32 19.86 -0.64
N SER A 271 -5.85 18.96 -1.49
CA SER A 271 -6.23 17.58 -1.15
C SER A 271 -5.08 16.80 -0.52
N LYS A 272 -3.84 17.14 -0.90
CA LYS A 272 -2.60 16.57 -0.35
C LYS A 272 -2.41 16.86 1.13
N SER A 273 -2.58 18.12 1.54
CA SER A 273 -2.40 18.54 2.95
C SER A 273 -3.40 17.84 3.87
N VAL A 274 -4.62 17.65 3.37
CA VAL A 274 -5.72 16.97 4.05
C VAL A 274 -5.41 15.49 4.20
N LEU A 275 -4.94 14.84 3.14
CA LEU A 275 -4.58 13.42 3.16
C LEU A 275 -3.47 13.13 4.17
N ILE A 276 -2.44 13.96 4.22
CA ILE A 276 -1.34 13.87 5.19
C ILE A 276 -1.87 14.08 6.62
N GLU A 277 -2.70 15.10 6.82
CA GLU A 277 -3.25 15.39 8.14
C GLU A 277 -4.19 14.28 8.63
N LEU A 278 -5.01 13.72 7.73
CA LEU A 278 -5.84 12.56 8.03
C LEU A 278 -5.01 11.32 8.39
N LEU A 279 -3.87 11.14 7.73
CA LEU A 279 -2.89 10.09 8.04
C LEU A 279 -2.38 10.25 9.48
N ARG A 280 -1.97 11.47 9.84
CA ARG A 280 -1.51 11.81 11.19
C ARG A 280 -2.63 11.60 12.21
N MET A 281 -3.83 12.12 11.93
CA MET A 281 -4.99 11.97 12.81
C MET A 281 -5.39 10.51 13.02
N HIS A 282 -5.50 9.70 11.97
CA HIS A 282 -5.91 8.29 12.09
C HIS A 282 -4.88 7.43 12.82
N LEU A 283 -3.60 7.78 12.76
CA LEU A 283 -2.55 7.05 13.43
C LEU A 283 -2.39 7.45 14.90
N HIS A 284 -2.62 8.72 15.23
CA HIS A 284 -2.59 9.20 16.62
C HIS A 284 -3.88 8.92 17.40
N ALA A 285 -5.04 8.80 16.73
CA ALA A 285 -6.32 8.49 17.38
C ALA A 285 -6.41 7.06 17.98
N GLY A 286 -5.39 6.22 17.80
CA GLY A 286 -5.33 4.87 18.37
C GLY A 286 -4.64 4.77 19.74
N GLU A 287 -4.16 5.88 20.31
CA GLU A 287 -3.42 5.92 21.58
C GLU A 287 -4.31 6.27 22.80
N THR A 288 -5.63 6.40 22.61
CA THR A 288 -6.64 6.63 23.66
C THR A 288 -7.50 5.39 23.87
#